data_AF-I3YR42-F1
#
_entry.id   AF-I3YR42-F1
#
_cell.length_a   1.000
_cell.length_b   1.000
_cell.length_c   1.000
_cell.angle_alpha   90.00
_cell.angle_beta   90.00
_cell.angle_gamma   90.00
#
_symmetry.space_group_name_H-M   'P 1'
#
loop_
_entity.id
_entity.type
_entity.pdbx_description
1 polymer ?
#
loop_
_entity_poly.entity_id
_entity_poly.type
_entity_poly.pdbx_seq_one_letter_code
_entity_poly.pdbx_strand_id
1 'polypeptide(L)'
;MRKLYFLFMLLPALSWSVALRAQRLGVEVTPACPTVFQEFEVAYTADREIESIAPPRWGALTLVRELGQSHGSQLSIVNGVRTDSELFSYRYRVRSRVSGEVFVPGTTAVVGGRECCFERKRITVLPDSAHCEPQCRLEPDSAAMAAMGGCIVRLVCDRKPDKADPVLVLDDTETCTPFSTAYSSRNGREECIYRYRIDVDTPGKHILTPRLSFGGKPFEAPSYVVWLKGEAGPEGTESATPGRRRIVYAFAGVLLFLWTAIFVRDHAPAAGRNAVVSRFSWQVYFVVAAALLFIGFCGLFICGAVRAEGASRLPVYGVTLLMLFCVCWLVFGELRRSAVRLRIDGGTLAVTSFAGLGFTRRYDLKSFDAITSMILVSRGGAYEYRYLMKAGRRVVRVSAFYLKNYDGLCEALSEHCVYKGRRPMNLWLEMKEIFR
;
A
#
# COMPACT_ATOMS: atom_id res chain seq x y z
N MET A 1 -3.50 48.97 -96.80
CA MET A 1 -3.60 50.27 -96.11
C MET A 1 -4.10 50.06 -94.69
N ARG A 2 -3.34 50.54 -93.70
CA ARG A 2 -3.71 50.93 -92.33
C ARG A 2 -5.00 50.31 -91.74
N LYS A 3 -4.83 49.35 -90.81
CA LYS A 3 -5.49 49.25 -89.48
C LYS A 3 -5.38 47.81 -88.96
N LEU A 4 -4.17 47.38 -88.59
CA LEU A 4 -3.99 46.12 -87.86
C LEU A 4 -2.80 46.20 -86.88
N TYR A 5 -2.62 47.38 -86.26
CA TYR A 5 -1.54 47.66 -85.30
C TYR A 5 -2.07 48.16 -83.95
N PHE A 6 -3.29 47.78 -83.57
CA PHE A 6 -3.90 48.20 -82.30
C PHE A 6 -4.42 47.04 -81.43
N LEU A 7 -3.94 45.81 -81.67
CA LEU A 7 -4.33 44.64 -80.87
C LEU A 7 -3.14 43.93 -80.19
N PHE A 8 -1.97 44.57 -80.13
CA PHE A 8 -0.74 43.96 -79.59
C PHE A 8 -0.14 44.72 -78.38
N MET A 9 -0.95 45.56 -77.72
CA MET A 9 -0.55 46.30 -76.51
C MET A 9 -1.46 46.01 -75.29
N LEU A 10 -2.19 44.89 -75.29
CA LEU A 10 -3.09 44.50 -74.20
C LEU A 10 -2.96 43.01 -73.81
N LEU A 11 -1.75 42.46 -73.85
CA LEU A 11 -1.38 41.17 -73.23
C LEU A 11 0.03 41.37 -72.65
N PRO A 12 0.13 41.76 -71.36
CA PRO A 12 -0.03 40.80 -70.28
C PRO A 12 -0.83 41.38 -69.11
N ALA A 13 -2.16 41.30 -69.17
CA ALA A 13 -3.04 41.54 -68.02
C ALA A 13 -3.91 40.32 -67.69
N LEU A 14 -3.48 39.14 -68.14
CA LEU A 14 -4.00 37.83 -67.72
C LEU A 14 -3.02 37.19 -66.72
N SER A 15 -2.56 37.98 -65.75
CA SER A 15 -1.98 37.43 -64.53
C SER A 15 -3.14 37.05 -63.61
N TRP A 16 -3.23 35.74 -63.38
CA TRP A 16 -3.99 35.08 -62.33
C TRP A 16 -4.75 36.00 -61.36
N SER A 17 -6.03 36.23 -61.65
CA SER A 17 -7.00 36.49 -60.59
C SER A 17 -7.17 35.20 -59.79
N VAL A 18 -6.20 34.89 -58.93
CA VAL A 18 -6.41 33.96 -57.83
C VAL A 18 -7.55 34.55 -57.03
N ALA A 19 -8.72 33.93 -57.10
CA ALA A 19 -9.82 34.24 -56.20
C ALA A 19 -9.25 34.12 -54.79
N LEU A 20 -9.04 35.26 -54.12
CA LEU A 20 -8.69 35.36 -52.72
C LEU A 20 -9.88 34.81 -51.94
N ARG A 21 -9.92 33.49 -51.79
CA ARG A 21 -10.82 32.84 -50.85
C ARG A 21 -10.40 33.36 -49.48
N ALA A 22 -11.29 34.10 -48.80
CA ALA A 22 -11.01 34.64 -47.48
C ALA A 22 -10.60 33.49 -46.55
N GLN A 23 -9.40 33.59 -46.00
CA GLN A 23 -8.80 32.59 -45.13
C GLN A 23 -9.64 32.51 -43.85
N ARG A 24 -10.14 31.32 -43.50
CA ARG A 24 -10.97 31.14 -42.31
C ARG A 24 -10.08 30.98 -41.08
N LEU A 25 -9.92 32.06 -40.33
CA LEU A 25 -9.22 32.08 -39.05
C LEU A 25 -10.25 32.03 -37.91
N GLY A 26 -9.97 31.21 -36.90
CA GLY A 26 -10.83 31.02 -35.75
C GLY A 26 -10.05 30.98 -34.44
N VAL A 27 -10.75 31.27 -33.36
CA VAL A 27 -10.29 30.98 -32.00
C VAL A 27 -11.36 30.10 -31.37
N GLU A 28 -10.98 28.92 -30.91
CA GLU A 28 -11.85 27.95 -30.28
C GLU A 28 -11.44 27.75 -28.82
N VAL A 29 -12.43 27.52 -27.96
CA VAL A 29 -12.23 27.40 -26.52
C VAL A 29 -13.01 26.20 -26.02
N THR A 30 -12.32 25.28 -25.35
CA THR A 30 -12.89 24.02 -24.90
C THR A 30 -12.58 23.81 -23.42
N PRO A 31 -13.60 23.73 -22.53
CA PRO A 31 -15.04 23.91 -22.82
C PRO A 31 -15.40 25.37 -23.18
N ALA A 32 -16.55 25.58 -23.84
CA ALA A 32 -16.99 26.90 -24.30
C ALA A 32 -17.22 27.92 -23.16
N CYS A 33 -17.62 27.42 -21.99
CA CYS A 33 -17.83 28.21 -20.77
C CYS A 33 -17.01 27.59 -19.64
N PRO A 34 -15.69 27.88 -19.55
CA PRO A 34 -14.85 27.34 -18.48
C PRO A 34 -15.19 27.99 -17.14
N THR A 35 -14.97 27.28 -16.04
CA THR A 35 -15.10 27.85 -14.69
C THR A 35 -13.79 28.50 -14.24
N VAL A 36 -13.87 29.39 -13.24
CA VAL A 36 -12.66 29.95 -12.60
C VAL A 36 -11.76 28.80 -12.10
N PHE A 37 -10.44 28.96 -12.26
CA PHE A 37 -9.40 27.98 -11.94
C PHE A 37 -9.40 26.67 -12.75
N GLN A 38 -10.42 26.38 -13.54
CA GLN A 38 -10.38 25.27 -14.49
C GLN A 38 -9.31 25.52 -15.56
N GLU A 39 -8.49 24.51 -15.85
CA GLU A 39 -7.67 24.50 -17.05
C GLU A 39 -8.53 24.20 -18.27
N PHE A 40 -8.45 25.05 -19.28
CA PHE A 40 -9.17 24.89 -20.53
C PHE A 40 -8.24 25.11 -21.73
N GLU A 41 -8.66 24.57 -22.88
CA GLU A 41 -7.91 24.64 -24.12
C GLU A 41 -8.35 25.85 -24.94
N VAL A 42 -7.36 26.56 -25.49
CA VAL A 42 -7.53 27.60 -26.51
C VAL A 42 -6.84 27.12 -27.77
N ALA A 43 -7.57 27.07 -28.88
CA ALA A 43 -7.05 26.68 -30.18
C ALA A 43 -7.20 27.84 -31.18
N TYR A 44 -6.09 28.26 -31.78
CA TYR A 44 -6.09 29.15 -32.94
C TYR A 44 -6.22 28.28 -34.19
N THR A 45 -7.32 28.39 -34.93
CA THR A 45 -7.68 27.47 -36.02
C THR A 45 -7.63 28.14 -37.39
N ALA A 46 -7.16 27.40 -38.40
CA ALA A 46 -7.07 27.87 -39.77
C ALA A 46 -7.41 26.76 -40.78
N ASP A 47 -7.86 27.15 -41.96
CA ASP A 47 -8.12 26.25 -43.11
C ASP A 47 -6.85 25.91 -43.93
N ARG A 48 -5.67 26.32 -43.43
CA ARG A 48 -4.34 26.08 -43.99
C ARG A 48 -3.32 25.93 -42.85
N GLU A 49 -2.17 25.34 -43.16
CA GLU A 49 -1.10 25.11 -42.19
C GLU A 49 -0.63 26.39 -41.49
N ILE A 50 -0.48 26.32 -40.16
CA ILE A 50 0.04 27.39 -39.31
C ILE A 50 1.54 27.15 -39.14
N GLU A 51 2.36 27.80 -39.97
CA GLU A 51 3.82 27.62 -40.00
C GLU A 51 4.49 28.24 -38.76
N SER A 52 4.00 29.39 -38.31
CA SER A 52 4.47 30.04 -37.09
C SER A 52 3.38 30.90 -36.47
N ILE A 53 3.45 31.10 -35.15
CA ILE A 53 2.52 31.94 -34.38
C ILE A 53 3.30 32.74 -33.35
N ALA A 54 3.02 34.04 -33.25
CA ALA A 54 3.60 34.88 -32.22
C ALA A 54 3.00 34.50 -30.84
N PRO A 55 3.81 34.46 -29.76
CA PRO A 55 3.30 34.20 -28.42
C PRO A 55 2.19 35.18 -28.01
N PRO A 56 0.96 34.72 -27.74
CA PRO A 56 -0.14 35.61 -27.40
C PRO A 56 0.06 36.31 -26.06
N ARG A 57 -0.45 37.53 -25.92
CA ARG A 57 -0.42 38.29 -24.66
C ARG A 57 -1.65 37.98 -23.80
N TRP A 58 -1.55 36.97 -22.93
CA TRP A 58 -2.67 36.35 -22.21
C TRP A 58 -3.51 37.25 -21.30
N GLY A 59 -3.02 38.41 -20.87
CA GLY A 59 -3.80 39.37 -20.09
C GLY A 59 -4.35 38.77 -18.79
N ALA A 60 -5.68 38.70 -18.65
CA ALA A 60 -6.36 38.12 -17.48
C ALA A 60 -6.28 36.58 -17.41
N LEU A 61 -5.85 35.92 -18.49
CA LEU A 61 -5.59 34.48 -18.53
C LEU A 61 -4.15 34.19 -18.14
N THR A 62 -3.93 33.09 -17.43
CA THR A 62 -2.61 32.54 -17.13
C THR A 62 -2.32 31.40 -18.10
N LEU A 63 -1.22 31.47 -18.84
CA LEU A 63 -0.71 30.34 -19.62
C LEU A 63 -0.24 29.23 -18.67
N VAL A 64 -0.75 28.02 -18.88
CA VAL A 64 -0.33 26.83 -18.12
C VAL A 64 0.75 26.08 -18.90
N ARG A 65 0.49 25.80 -20.19
CA ARG A 65 1.46 25.17 -21.10
C ARG A 65 1.06 25.35 -22.56
N GLU A 66 2.04 25.30 -23.44
CA GLU A 66 1.83 25.20 -24.89
C GLU A 66 1.58 23.73 -25.25
N LEU A 67 0.60 23.47 -26.10
CA LEU A 67 0.25 22.12 -26.58
C LEU A 67 0.74 21.88 -28.01
N GLY A 68 1.07 22.94 -28.74
CA GLY A 68 1.64 22.88 -30.09
C GLY A 68 0.58 22.71 -31.19
N GLN A 69 1.04 22.30 -32.37
CA GLN A 69 0.22 22.18 -33.57
C GLN A 69 -0.59 20.87 -33.60
N SER A 70 -1.76 20.92 -34.20
CA SER A 70 -2.57 19.75 -34.56
C SER A 70 -3.32 19.96 -35.87
N HIS A 71 -3.54 18.86 -36.57
CA HIS A 71 -4.23 18.81 -37.85
C HIS A 71 -5.34 17.76 -37.79
N GLY A 72 -6.50 18.10 -38.33
CA GLY A 72 -7.62 17.18 -38.51
C GLY A 72 -8.32 17.43 -39.84
N SER A 73 -8.76 16.36 -40.50
CA SER A 73 -9.63 16.45 -41.67
C SER A 73 -11.08 16.12 -41.27
N GLN A 74 -12.02 16.95 -41.72
CA GLN A 74 -13.44 16.73 -41.54
C GLN A 74 -14.12 16.64 -42.90
N LEU A 75 -14.72 15.48 -43.16
CA LEU A 75 -15.53 15.21 -44.33
C LEU A 75 -16.99 15.53 -44.02
N SER A 76 -17.59 16.47 -44.76
CA SER A 76 -19.02 16.78 -44.65
C SER A 76 -19.71 16.61 -46.01
N ILE A 77 -20.95 16.10 -45.99
CA ILE A 77 -21.79 16.00 -47.18
C ILE A 77 -23.05 16.81 -46.90
N VAL A 78 -23.22 17.94 -47.58
CA VAL A 78 -24.40 18.81 -47.47
C VAL A 78 -25.04 18.88 -48.84
N ASN A 79 -26.33 18.51 -48.94
CA ASN A 79 -27.10 18.48 -50.20
C ASN A 79 -26.43 17.69 -51.35
N GLY A 80 -25.77 16.56 -51.03
CA GLY A 80 -25.10 15.71 -52.03
C GLY A 80 -23.74 16.23 -52.51
N VAL A 81 -23.27 17.39 -52.03
CA VAL A 81 -21.94 17.91 -52.32
C VAL A 81 -20.98 17.48 -51.21
N ARG A 82 -19.98 16.69 -51.58
CA ARG A 82 -18.88 16.29 -50.69
C ARG A 82 -17.93 17.47 -50.52
N THR A 83 -17.81 17.96 -49.28
CA THR A 83 -16.86 19.00 -48.90
C THR A 83 -15.84 18.39 -47.94
N ASP A 84 -14.61 18.29 -48.41
CA ASP A 84 -13.45 17.97 -47.57
C ASP A 84 -12.92 19.29 -46.97
N SER A 85 -12.72 19.31 -45.66
CA SER A 85 -12.19 20.48 -44.97
C SER A 85 -11.05 20.06 -44.06
N GLU A 86 -9.88 20.64 -44.32
CA GLU A 86 -8.71 20.52 -43.46
C GLU A 86 -8.76 21.64 -42.41
N LEU A 87 -8.53 21.26 -41.15
CA LEU A 87 -8.47 22.18 -40.03
C LEU A 87 -7.11 22.04 -39.35
N PHE A 88 -6.35 23.12 -39.38
CA PHE A 88 -5.08 23.26 -38.67
C PHE A 88 -5.32 24.07 -37.41
N SER A 89 -4.63 23.71 -36.33
CA SER A 89 -4.81 24.34 -35.03
C SER A 89 -3.51 24.48 -34.28
N TYR A 90 -3.32 25.59 -33.58
CA TYR A 90 -2.24 25.78 -32.62
C TYR A 90 -2.83 25.96 -31.22
N ARG A 91 -2.45 25.09 -30.29
CA ARG A 91 -3.18 24.91 -29.03
C ARG A 91 -2.38 25.32 -27.81
N TYR A 92 -3.11 25.90 -26.85
CA TYR A 92 -2.61 26.32 -25.56
C TYR A 92 -3.52 25.81 -24.45
N ARG A 93 -2.93 25.50 -23.31
CA ARG A 93 -3.63 25.23 -22.06
C ARG A 93 -3.55 26.48 -21.19
N VAL A 94 -4.68 27.01 -20.78
CA VAL A 94 -4.77 28.26 -20.00
C VAL A 94 -5.72 28.11 -18.84
N ARG A 95 -5.69 29.09 -17.94
CA ARG A 95 -6.57 29.18 -16.77
C ARG A 95 -6.96 30.63 -16.50
N SER A 96 -8.20 30.88 -16.12
CA SER A 96 -8.65 32.20 -15.63
C SER A 96 -8.73 32.23 -14.10
N ARG A 97 -8.34 33.36 -13.49
CA ARG A 97 -8.51 33.64 -12.05
C ARG A 97 -9.73 34.49 -11.73
N VAL A 98 -10.38 35.03 -12.77
CA VAL A 98 -11.55 35.90 -12.65
C VAL A 98 -12.73 35.29 -13.40
N SER A 99 -13.92 35.49 -12.84
CA SER A 99 -15.20 35.16 -13.50
C SER A 99 -15.71 36.33 -14.32
N GLY A 100 -16.70 36.07 -15.17
CA GLY A 100 -17.30 37.07 -16.06
C GLY A 100 -16.69 37.07 -17.46
N GLU A 101 -16.83 38.19 -18.16
CA GLU A 101 -16.33 38.33 -19.53
C GLU A 101 -14.80 38.47 -19.53
N VAL A 102 -14.12 37.53 -20.20
CA VAL A 102 -12.66 37.52 -20.38
C VAL A 102 -12.34 37.42 -21.86
N PHE A 103 -11.20 37.98 -22.29
CA PHE A 103 -10.76 37.92 -23.67
C PHE A 103 -9.60 36.93 -23.83
N VAL A 104 -9.77 35.97 -24.73
CA VAL A 104 -8.65 35.27 -25.35
C VAL A 104 -7.94 36.25 -26.28
N PRO A 105 -6.63 36.46 -26.13
CA PRO A 105 -5.91 37.45 -26.93
C PRO A 105 -5.89 37.07 -28.41
N GLY A 106 -5.92 38.09 -29.26
CA GLY A 106 -5.51 37.94 -30.64
C GLY A 106 -4.00 37.76 -30.75
N THR A 107 -3.54 37.26 -31.89
CA THR A 107 -2.11 37.10 -32.18
C THR A 107 -1.84 37.08 -33.67
N THR A 108 -0.61 37.31 -34.10
CA THR A 108 -0.18 37.19 -35.50
C THR A 108 0.41 35.81 -35.77
N ALA A 109 0.21 35.31 -36.98
CA ALA A 109 0.69 34.00 -37.42
C ALA A 109 1.01 34.00 -38.91
N VAL A 110 1.92 33.13 -39.34
CA VAL A 110 2.11 32.82 -40.75
C VAL A 110 1.28 31.57 -41.08
N VAL A 111 0.29 31.73 -41.94
CA VAL A 111 -0.65 30.66 -42.30
C VAL A 111 -0.66 30.46 -43.81
N GLY A 112 -0.15 29.32 -44.29
CA GLY A 112 0.04 29.05 -45.72
C GLY A 112 0.87 30.11 -46.44
N GLY A 113 2.00 30.50 -45.84
CA GLY A 113 2.96 31.48 -46.36
C GLY A 113 2.54 32.95 -46.27
N ARG A 114 1.43 33.27 -45.58
CA ARG A 114 0.92 34.65 -45.43
C ARG A 114 0.79 35.05 -43.97
N GLU A 115 1.24 36.26 -43.65
CA GLU A 115 1.02 36.85 -42.34
C GLU A 115 -0.47 37.17 -42.16
N CYS A 116 -1.03 36.66 -41.07
CA CYS A 116 -2.44 36.70 -40.71
C CYS A 116 -2.58 37.15 -39.25
N CYS A 117 -3.70 37.79 -38.93
CA CYS A 117 -4.04 38.19 -37.56
C CYS A 117 -5.25 37.39 -37.08
N PHE A 118 -5.10 36.69 -35.97
CA PHE A 118 -6.20 36.13 -35.20
C PHE A 118 -6.81 37.23 -34.34
N GLU A 119 -8.10 37.47 -34.52
CA GLU A 119 -8.85 38.40 -33.70
C GLU A 119 -9.02 37.88 -32.28
N ARG A 120 -9.08 38.81 -31.31
CA ARG A 120 -9.38 38.46 -29.92
C ARG A 120 -10.78 37.86 -29.83
N LYS A 121 -10.96 36.85 -28.97
CA LYS A 121 -12.26 36.22 -28.73
C LYS A 121 -12.74 36.48 -27.31
N ARG A 122 -13.96 37.01 -27.20
CA ARG A 122 -14.65 37.12 -25.91
C ARG A 122 -15.19 35.77 -25.48
N ILE A 123 -14.94 35.40 -24.23
CA ILE A 123 -15.48 34.22 -23.58
C ILE A 123 -16.11 34.60 -22.24
N THR A 124 -17.05 33.77 -21.79
CA THR A 124 -17.64 33.87 -20.46
C THR A 124 -17.00 32.82 -19.57
N VAL A 125 -16.25 33.27 -18.56
CA VAL A 125 -15.76 32.40 -17.50
C VAL A 125 -16.83 32.33 -16.44
N LEU A 126 -17.43 31.16 -16.27
CA LEU A 126 -18.44 30.97 -15.26
C LEU A 126 -17.79 31.18 -13.88
N PRO A 127 -18.51 31.83 -12.94
CA PRO A 127 -18.13 31.70 -11.54
C PRO A 127 -18.04 30.21 -11.23
N ASP A 128 -17.15 29.85 -10.30
CA ASP A 128 -17.15 28.49 -9.75
C ASP A 128 -18.59 28.21 -9.27
N SER A 129 -19.34 27.38 -10.01
CA SER A 129 -20.74 27.07 -9.72
C SER A 129 -20.85 26.22 -8.45
N ALA A 130 -19.71 25.77 -7.92
CA ALA A 130 -19.53 25.56 -6.51
C ALA A 130 -19.15 26.90 -5.85
N HIS A 131 -20.14 27.73 -5.52
CA HIS A 131 -20.02 28.61 -4.36
C HIS A 131 -20.06 27.75 -3.08
N CYS A 132 -19.13 26.80 -3.00
CA CYS A 132 -18.65 26.30 -1.73
C CYS A 132 -17.51 27.25 -1.38
N GLU A 133 -17.62 27.93 -0.25
CA GLU A 133 -16.46 28.56 0.38
C GLU A 133 -15.27 27.58 0.33
N PRO A 134 -14.03 28.07 0.13
CA PRO A 134 -12.86 27.22 0.13
C PRO A 134 -12.91 26.26 1.32
N GLN A 135 -12.85 24.96 1.06
CA GLN A 135 -12.92 23.99 2.14
C GLN A 135 -11.52 23.63 2.56
N CYS A 136 -11.09 24.24 3.67
CA CYS A 136 -9.87 23.86 4.36
C CYS A 136 -10.20 23.22 5.70
N ARG A 137 -9.56 22.09 5.99
CA ARG A 137 -9.64 21.43 7.29
C ARG A 137 -8.25 21.11 7.81
N LEU A 138 -8.09 21.24 9.12
CA LEU A 138 -6.90 20.81 9.81
C LEU A 138 -7.18 19.48 10.52
N GLU A 139 -6.33 18.50 10.31
CA GLU A 139 -6.51 17.17 10.90
C GLU A 139 -5.16 16.52 11.24
N PRO A 140 -5.10 15.63 12.24
CA PRO A 140 -3.86 14.93 12.59
C PRO A 140 -3.46 13.96 11.47
N ASP A 141 -2.21 14.02 11.03
CA ASP A 141 -1.70 13.10 10.00
C ASP A 141 -1.14 11.83 10.65
N SER A 142 -2.04 10.92 11.00
CA SER A 142 -1.68 9.66 11.67
C SER A 142 -0.66 8.82 10.89
N ALA A 143 -0.68 8.90 9.55
CA ALA A 143 0.27 8.17 8.70
C ALA A 143 1.66 8.79 8.78
N ALA A 144 1.76 10.12 8.70
CA ALA A 144 3.03 10.83 8.86
C ALA A 144 3.59 10.69 10.29
N MET A 145 2.73 10.76 11.31
CA MET A 145 3.11 10.53 12.71
C MET A 145 3.68 9.12 12.91
N ALA A 146 3.09 8.10 12.29
CA ALA A 146 3.59 6.72 12.37
C ALA A 146 4.94 6.52 11.67
N ALA A 147 5.23 7.31 10.63
CA ALA A 147 6.46 7.19 9.85
C ALA A 147 7.64 7.99 10.44
N MET A 148 7.40 9.21 10.92
CA MET A 148 8.46 10.15 11.31
C MET A 148 8.52 10.43 12.81
N GLY A 149 7.49 10.05 13.58
CA GLY A 149 7.36 10.43 14.98
C GLY A 149 7.03 11.91 15.17
N GLY A 150 6.71 12.30 16.41
CA GLY A 150 6.29 13.67 16.76
C GLY A 150 4.83 13.99 16.47
N CYS A 151 4.41 15.22 16.78
CA CYS A 151 3.08 15.71 16.48
C CYS A 151 3.04 16.28 15.06
N ILE A 152 2.29 15.63 14.16
CA ILE A 152 2.17 16.05 12.76
C ILE A 152 0.71 16.29 12.43
N VAL A 153 0.46 17.48 11.91
CA VAL A 153 -0.86 17.94 11.50
C VAL A 153 -0.82 18.23 10.01
N ARG A 154 -1.89 17.90 9.29
CA ARG A 154 -2.06 18.26 7.88
C ARG A 154 -3.21 19.25 7.70
N LEU A 155 -2.94 20.30 6.92
CA LEU A 155 -3.95 21.17 6.35
C LEU A 155 -4.32 20.62 4.98
N VAL A 156 -5.60 20.33 4.78
CA VAL A 156 -6.14 19.88 3.50
C VAL A 156 -7.08 20.95 2.98
N CYS A 157 -6.76 21.51 1.83
CA CYS A 157 -7.59 22.49 1.13
C CYS A 157 -8.04 21.95 -0.23
N ASP A 158 -9.28 22.23 -0.61
CA ASP A 158 -9.87 21.87 -1.91
C ASP A 158 -9.34 22.69 -3.09
N ARG A 159 -8.52 23.70 -2.82
CA ARG A 159 -7.86 24.57 -3.80
C ARG A 159 -6.60 25.19 -3.19
N LYS A 160 -5.69 25.67 -4.04
CA LYS A 160 -4.42 26.24 -3.59
C LYS A 160 -4.61 27.63 -2.95
N PRO A 161 -4.16 27.87 -1.70
CA PRO A 161 -4.10 29.19 -1.08
C PRO A 161 -3.18 30.14 -1.86
N ASP A 162 -3.34 31.46 -1.66
CA ASP A 162 -2.53 32.47 -2.36
C ASP A 162 -1.04 32.36 -1.98
N LYS A 163 -0.76 32.07 -0.70
CA LYS A 163 0.60 31.77 -0.24
C LYS A 163 1.00 30.35 -0.63
N ALA A 164 2.18 30.22 -1.24
CA ALA A 164 2.74 28.91 -1.61
C ALA A 164 2.91 28.00 -0.37
N ASP A 165 3.37 28.58 0.74
CA ASP A 165 3.52 27.93 2.04
C ASP A 165 2.60 28.61 3.06
N PRO A 166 1.36 28.11 3.25
CA PRO A 166 0.43 28.64 4.24
C PRO A 166 0.98 28.41 5.65
N VAL A 167 0.83 29.40 6.53
CA VAL A 167 1.38 29.37 7.89
C VAL A 167 0.29 28.99 8.89
N LEU A 168 0.64 28.15 9.86
CA LEU A 168 -0.17 27.93 11.06
C LEU A 168 0.35 28.80 12.18
N VAL A 169 -0.55 29.40 12.95
CA VAL A 169 -0.22 30.11 14.18
C VAL A 169 -0.57 29.21 15.36
N LEU A 170 0.40 28.98 16.24
CA LEU A 170 0.28 28.24 17.49
C LEU A 170 0.03 29.23 18.62
N ASP A 171 -1.09 29.06 19.34
CA ASP A 171 -1.50 29.87 20.49
C ASP A 171 -1.38 31.40 20.29
N ASP A 172 -1.65 31.85 19.06
CA ASP A 172 -1.54 33.25 18.64
C ASP A 172 -0.14 33.90 18.77
N THR A 173 0.91 33.12 19.02
CA THR A 173 2.28 33.62 19.28
C THR A 173 3.30 33.10 18.27
N GLU A 174 3.36 31.79 18.04
CA GLU A 174 4.38 31.15 17.21
C GLU A 174 3.86 30.78 15.83
N THR A 175 4.72 30.82 14.82
CA THR A 175 4.35 30.48 13.44
C THR A 175 5.04 29.20 12.97
N CYS A 176 4.25 28.23 12.50
CA CYS A 176 4.74 26.98 11.91
C CYS A 176 4.61 27.02 10.39
N THR A 177 5.70 26.71 9.69
CA THR A 177 5.73 26.52 8.24
C THR A 177 5.59 25.03 7.87
N PRO A 178 5.05 24.70 6.69
CA PRO A 178 4.92 23.32 6.28
C PRO A 178 6.30 22.74 5.90
N PHE A 179 6.59 21.51 6.32
CA PHE A 179 7.80 20.79 5.91
C PHE A 179 7.57 19.95 4.64
N SER A 180 6.32 19.73 4.26
CA SER A 180 5.94 18.96 3.08
C SER A 180 4.64 19.48 2.48
N THR A 181 4.61 19.59 1.16
CA THR A 181 3.45 19.99 0.38
C THR A 181 3.16 18.94 -0.68
N ALA A 182 1.87 18.66 -0.92
CA ALA A 182 1.42 17.72 -1.94
C ALA A 182 0.19 18.28 -2.66
N TYR A 183 0.11 18.00 -3.95
CA TYR A 183 -0.98 18.46 -4.81
C TYR A 183 -1.51 17.29 -5.64
N SER A 184 -2.83 17.19 -5.70
CA SER A 184 -3.54 16.22 -6.53
C SER A 184 -4.68 16.92 -7.26
N SER A 185 -4.91 16.54 -8.52
CA SER A 185 -6.07 16.97 -9.29
C SER A 185 -6.64 15.76 -10.01
N ARG A 186 -7.86 15.36 -9.62
CA ARG A 186 -8.58 14.22 -10.23
C ARG A 186 -10.02 14.62 -10.48
N ASN A 187 -10.49 14.44 -11.73
CA ASN A 187 -11.85 14.76 -12.16
C ASN A 187 -12.28 16.21 -11.86
N GLY A 188 -11.34 17.17 -11.96
CA GLY A 188 -11.61 18.59 -11.70
C GLY A 188 -11.75 18.97 -10.23
N ARG A 189 -11.49 18.05 -9.28
CA ARG A 189 -11.35 18.35 -7.86
C ARG A 189 -9.86 18.43 -7.51
N GLU A 190 -9.45 19.59 -7.04
CA GLU A 190 -8.10 19.81 -6.52
C GLU A 190 -8.04 19.41 -5.04
N GLU A 191 -6.91 18.90 -4.61
CA GLU A 191 -6.61 18.65 -3.20
C GLU A 191 -5.16 19.07 -2.93
N CYS A 192 -5.00 20.08 -2.08
CA CYS A 192 -3.73 20.61 -1.63
C CYS A 192 -3.51 20.18 -0.18
N ILE A 193 -2.41 19.47 0.10
CA ILE A 193 -2.07 18.97 1.43
C ILE A 193 -0.77 19.61 1.89
N TYR A 194 -0.79 20.23 3.06
CA TYR A 194 0.37 20.83 3.71
C TYR A 194 0.59 20.16 5.05
N ARG A 195 1.81 19.68 5.33
CA ARG A 195 2.14 18.99 6.58
C ARG A 195 3.03 19.85 7.46
N TYR A 196 2.68 19.92 8.72
CA TYR A 196 3.36 20.72 9.74
C TYR A 196 3.81 19.80 10.86
N ARG A 197 5.03 20.04 11.32
CA ARG A 197 5.54 19.45 12.55
C ARG A 197 5.29 20.45 13.66
N ILE A 198 4.64 20.02 14.72
CA ILE A 198 4.30 20.84 15.87
C ILE A 198 5.25 20.43 16.99
N ASP A 199 6.31 21.22 17.16
CA ASP A 199 7.31 21.05 18.21
C ASP A 199 7.03 22.14 19.26
N VAL A 200 6.60 21.74 20.46
CA VAL A 200 6.30 22.67 21.57
C VAL A 200 6.90 22.11 22.83
N ASP A 201 7.68 22.94 23.53
CA ASP A 201 8.40 22.55 24.74
C ASP A 201 7.46 22.41 25.96
N THR A 202 6.34 23.14 25.94
CA THR A 202 5.32 23.07 26.99
C THR A 202 4.26 22.03 26.64
N PRO A 203 3.98 21.08 27.54
CA PRO A 203 2.86 20.18 27.34
C PRO A 203 1.53 20.78 27.73
N GLY A 204 0.47 20.34 27.05
CA GLY A 204 -0.88 20.80 27.32
C GLY A 204 -1.73 20.92 26.07
N LYS A 205 -2.76 21.74 26.19
CA LYS A 205 -3.70 22.07 25.12
C LYS A 205 -3.12 23.25 24.33
N HIS A 206 -2.94 23.07 23.03
CA HIS A 206 -2.52 24.13 22.11
C HIS A 206 -3.54 24.30 20.99
N ILE A 207 -3.68 25.52 20.49
CA ILE A 207 -4.59 25.89 19.41
C ILE A 207 -3.78 26.23 18.17
N LEU A 208 -4.13 25.57 17.07
CA LEU A 208 -3.55 25.82 15.75
C LEU A 208 -4.55 26.57 14.88
N THR A 209 -4.18 27.77 14.44
CA THR A 209 -5.02 28.64 13.62
C THR A 209 -4.38 28.86 12.25
N PRO A 210 -5.03 28.42 11.15
CA PRO A 210 -4.49 28.62 9.82
C PRO A 210 -4.65 30.07 9.35
N ARG A 211 -3.57 30.67 8.83
CA ARG A 211 -3.61 32.00 8.21
C ARG A 211 -3.64 31.86 6.69
N LEU A 212 -4.85 31.82 6.13
CA LEU A 212 -5.08 31.56 4.72
C LEU A 212 -5.66 32.79 4.01
N SER A 213 -5.40 32.87 2.71
CA SER A 213 -6.07 33.79 1.82
C SER A 213 -6.32 33.13 0.47
N PHE A 214 -7.44 33.49 -0.16
CA PHE A 214 -7.82 33.02 -1.50
C PHE A 214 -8.27 34.21 -2.35
N GLY A 215 -7.65 34.39 -3.51
CA GLY A 215 -7.99 35.49 -4.41
C GLY A 215 -7.75 36.87 -3.77
N GLY A 216 -6.79 36.98 -2.85
CA GLY A 216 -6.46 38.21 -2.14
C GLY A 216 -7.36 38.54 -0.95
N LYS A 217 -8.33 37.69 -0.60
CA LYS A 217 -9.18 37.85 0.59
C LYS A 217 -8.72 36.90 1.72
N PRO A 218 -8.65 37.37 2.97
CA PRO A 218 -8.37 36.49 4.10
C PRO A 218 -9.49 35.45 4.26
N PHE A 219 -9.12 34.24 4.65
CA PHE A 219 -10.04 33.12 4.85
C PHE A 219 -9.87 32.56 6.26
N GLU A 220 -10.97 32.54 7.02
CA GLU A 220 -11.01 31.99 8.37
C GLU A 220 -11.27 30.50 8.32
N ALA A 221 -10.21 29.71 8.46
CA ALA A 221 -10.33 28.26 8.59
C ALA A 221 -10.61 27.88 10.06
N PRO A 222 -11.34 26.78 10.31
CA PRO A 222 -11.51 26.26 11.67
C PRO A 222 -10.16 26.01 12.35
N SER A 223 -10.00 26.55 13.55
CA SER A 223 -8.84 26.26 14.39
C SER A 223 -8.92 24.82 14.92
N TYR A 224 -7.78 24.21 15.15
CA TYR A 224 -7.69 22.83 15.64
C TYR A 224 -6.99 22.78 16.99
N VAL A 225 -7.56 22.02 17.90
CA VAL A 225 -7.00 21.84 19.25
C VAL A 225 -6.14 20.59 19.24
N VAL A 226 -4.85 20.75 19.55
CA VAL A 226 -3.91 19.66 19.73
C VAL A 226 -3.56 19.48 21.20
N TRP A 227 -3.48 18.23 21.64
CA TRP A 227 -3.05 17.89 23.00
C TRP A 227 -1.65 17.28 22.93
N LEU A 228 -0.66 18.02 23.40
CA LEU A 228 0.72 17.57 23.48
C LEU A 228 0.97 16.99 24.89
N LYS A 229 1.45 15.74 24.94
CA LYS A 229 1.80 15.09 26.21
C LYS A 229 3.17 15.57 26.66
N GLY A 230 3.30 15.86 27.95
CA GLY A 230 4.58 16.19 28.58
C GLY A 230 5.57 15.05 28.46
N GLU A 231 6.71 15.35 27.85
CA GLU A 231 7.95 14.66 28.15
C GLU A 231 8.34 15.05 29.58
N ALA A 232 8.20 14.11 30.52
CA ALA A 232 9.02 14.16 31.72
C ALA A 232 10.49 14.03 31.28
N GLY A 233 11.33 14.92 31.80
CA GLY A 233 12.75 15.05 31.46
C GLY A 233 13.62 13.82 31.77
N PRO A 234 14.94 13.97 31.64
CA PRO A 234 15.75 13.20 30.72
C PRO A 234 16.25 11.89 31.35
N GLU A 235 15.93 10.76 30.71
CA GLU A 235 16.81 9.60 30.67
C GLU A 235 16.34 8.62 29.58
N GLY A 236 17.23 8.34 28.63
CA GLY A 236 17.15 7.15 27.78
C GLY A 236 16.11 7.16 26.66
N THR A 237 16.55 7.61 25.50
CA THR A 237 16.18 7.10 24.17
C THR A 237 15.02 6.10 24.11
N GLU A 238 13.78 6.53 23.86
CA GLU A 238 12.79 5.64 23.27
C GLU A 238 11.80 6.39 22.37
N SER A 239 12.10 6.35 21.07
CA SER A 239 11.23 6.77 19.98
C SER A 239 9.87 6.07 20.03
N ALA A 240 8.81 6.85 19.84
CA ALA A 240 7.43 6.38 19.81
C ALA A 240 7.19 5.36 18.68
N THR A 241 7.33 4.07 19.00
CA THR A 241 6.49 2.98 18.49
C THR A 241 6.34 1.88 19.55
N PRO A 242 5.77 2.18 20.74
CA PRO A 242 5.83 1.24 21.85
C PRO A 242 4.98 0.00 21.62
N GLY A 243 3.83 0.11 20.93
CA GLY A 243 2.91 -1.04 20.78
C GLY A 243 3.45 -2.15 19.88
N ARG A 244 4.00 -1.82 18.70
CA ARG A 244 4.41 -2.83 17.70
C ARG A 244 5.77 -3.44 18.04
N ARG A 245 6.72 -2.64 18.53
CA ARG A 245 8.03 -3.15 18.98
C ARG A 245 7.90 -4.04 20.21
N ARG A 246 7.08 -3.66 21.21
CA ARG A 246 6.84 -4.51 22.39
C ARG A 246 6.21 -5.85 22.04
N ILE A 247 5.29 -5.90 21.07
CA ILE A 247 4.72 -7.18 20.59
C ILE A 247 5.81 -8.05 19.96
N VAL A 248 6.64 -7.48 19.07
CA VAL A 248 7.73 -8.21 18.43
C VAL A 248 8.75 -8.71 19.46
N TYR A 249 9.15 -7.88 20.42
CA TYR A 249 10.08 -8.26 21.48
C TYR A 249 9.47 -9.30 22.43
N ALA A 250 8.18 -9.22 22.75
CA ALA A 250 7.48 -10.23 23.54
C ALA A 250 7.47 -11.58 22.83
N PHE A 251 7.15 -11.63 21.53
CA PHE A 251 7.19 -12.87 20.74
C PHE A 251 8.62 -13.41 20.60
N ALA A 252 9.61 -12.54 20.36
CA ALA A 252 11.01 -12.94 20.33
C ALA A 252 11.47 -13.51 21.68
N GLY A 253 11.06 -12.88 22.78
CA GLY A 253 11.34 -13.36 24.15
C GLY A 253 10.71 -14.72 24.43
N VAL A 254 9.45 -14.94 24.05
CA VAL A 254 8.77 -16.24 24.18
C VAL A 254 9.46 -17.31 23.32
N LEU A 255 9.84 -16.98 22.08
CA LEU A 255 10.59 -17.88 21.21
C LEU A 255 11.92 -18.30 21.85
N LEU A 256 12.68 -17.33 22.37
CA LEU A 256 13.98 -17.56 22.98
C LEU A 256 13.85 -18.33 24.30
N PHE A 257 12.82 -18.05 25.09
CA PHE A 257 12.51 -18.80 26.32
C PHE A 257 12.13 -20.24 26.03
N LEU A 258 11.24 -20.50 25.07
CA LEU A 258 10.85 -21.87 24.71
C LEU A 258 12.03 -22.63 24.09
N TRP A 259 12.83 -21.97 23.27
CA TRP A 259 14.02 -22.56 22.66
C TRP A 259 15.05 -22.96 23.73
N THR A 260 15.34 -22.07 24.68
CA THR A 260 16.24 -22.36 25.81
C THR A 260 15.67 -23.42 26.75
N ALA A 261 14.36 -23.40 27.03
CA ALA A 261 13.71 -24.42 27.87
C ALA A 261 13.82 -25.81 27.25
N ILE A 262 13.55 -25.95 25.94
CA ILE A 262 13.70 -27.23 25.23
C ILE A 262 15.17 -27.64 25.22
N PHE A 263 16.10 -26.71 24.94
CA PHE A 263 17.53 -26.99 24.90
C PHE A 263 18.07 -27.48 26.25
N VAL A 264 17.79 -26.74 27.33
CA VAL A 264 18.17 -27.13 28.70
C VAL A 264 17.57 -28.49 29.06
N ARG A 265 16.31 -28.73 28.65
CA ARG A 265 15.65 -30.00 28.89
C ARG A 265 16.36 -31.12 28.12
N ASP A 266 16.61 -30.97 26.83
CA ASP A 266 17.29 -31.93 25.96
C ASP A 266 18.69 -32.32 26.49
N HIS A 267 19.44 -31.32 26.96
CA HIS A 267 20.78 -31.51 27.53
C HIS A 267 20.81 -31.89 29.01
N ALA A 268 19.65 -31.99 29.68
CA ALA A 268 19.62 -32.41 31.08
C ALA A 268 20.14 -33.86 31.20
N PRO A 269 21.13 -34.11 32.08
CA PRO A 269 21.78 -35.41 32.18
C PRO A 269 20.81 -36.51 32.61
N ALA A 270 21.07 -37.73 32.15
CA ALA A 270 20.34 -38.91 32.61
C ALA A 270 20.67 -39.14 34.09
N ALA A 271 19.67 -39.03 34.97
CA ALA A 271 19.86 -39.45 36.36
C ALA A 271 19.86 -40.99 36.39
N GLY A 272 20.99 -41.64 36.66
CA GLY A 272 21.08 -43.10 36.71
C GLY A 272 22.16 -43.66 35.78
N ARG A 273 23.00 -44.57 36.29
CA ARG A 273 24.19 -45.09 35.57
C ARG A 273 23.87 -45.76 34.23
N ASN A 274 22.67 -46.35 34.08
CA ASN A 274 22.27 -47.09 32.87
C ASN A 274 20.99 -46.53 32.22
N ALA A 275 20.55 -45.31 32.58
CA ALA A 275 19.29 -44.76 32.08
C ALA A 275 19.45 -44.25 30.63
N VAL A 276 18.61 -44.75 29.71
CA VAL A 276 18.57 -44.27 28.32
C VAL A 276 17.56 -43.14 28.21
N VAL A 277 18.02 -41.97 27.77
CA VAL A 277 17.19 -40.76 27.63
C VAL A 277 17.18 -40.31 26.17
N SER A 278 16.00 -39.95 25.68
CA SER A 278 15.85 -39.41 24.33
C SER A 278 16.51 -38.05 24.17
N ARG A 279 17.13 -37.83 23.01
CA ARG A 279 17.67 -36.55 22.56
C ARG A 279 16.90 -36.07 21.34
N PHE A 280 16.60 -34.79 21.30
CA PHE A 280 15.81 -34.21 20.22
C PHE A 280 16.69 -33.88 19.00
N SER A 281 16.10 -34.07 17.82
CA SER A 281 16.64 -33.60 16.56
C SER A 281 16.41 -32.09 16.43
N TRP A 282 17.25 -31.42 15.64
CA TRP A 282 17.06 -30.01 15.25
C TRP A 282 15.66 -29.74 14.67
N GLN A 283 15.05 -30.77 14.06
CA GLN A 283 13.71 -30.70 13.47
C GLN A 283 12.63 -30.30 14.48
N VAL A 284 12.72 -30.70 15.75
CA VAL A 284 11.78 -30.26 16.81
C VAL A 284 11.84 -28.75 16.99
N TYR A 285 13.06 -28.22 17.12
CA TYR A 285 13.30 -26.79 17.33
C TYR A 285 12.80 -25.97 16.14
N PHE A 286 13.06 -26.44 14.91
CA PHE A 286 12.59 -25.79 13.70
C PHE A 286 11.06 -25.75 13.61
N VAL A 287 10.37 -26.86 13.87
CA VAL A 287 8.90 -26.91 13.84
C VAL A 287 8.28 -25.98 14.89
N VAL A 288 8.81 -25.98 16.11
CA VAL A 288 8.35 -25.07 17.18
C VAL A 288 8.58 -23.61 16.80
N ALA A 289 9.77 -23.28 16.28
CA ALA A 289 10.11 -21.92 15.87
C ALA A 289 9.22 -21.44 14.72
N ALA A 290 9.01 -22.27 13.69
CA ALA A 290 8.13 -21.96 12.56
C ALA A 290 6.68 -21.72 13.01
N ALA A 291 6.16 -22.54 13.93
CA ALA A 291 4.82 -22.37 14.46
C ALA A 291 4.66 -21.06 15.25
N LEU A 292 5.63 -20.73 16.10
CA LEU A 292 5.60 -19.48 16.89
C LEU A 292 5.73 -18.24 16.00
N LEU A 293 6.59 -18.28 14.98
CA LEU A 293 6.71 -17.20 13.99
C LEU A 293 5.39 -17.01 13.23
N PHE A 294 4.74 -18.11 12.84
CA PHE A 294 3.44 -18.05 12.18
C PHE A 294 2.34 -17.46 13.08
N ILE A 295 2.28 -17.87 14.35
CA ILE A 295 1.36 -17.31 15.36
C ILE A 295 1.63 -15.82 15.55
N GLY A 296 2.90 -15.42 15.67
CA GLY A 296 3.31 -14.02 15.79
C GLY A 296 2.90 -13.20 14.56
N PHE A 297 3.10 -13.73 13.36
CA PHE A 297 2.68 -13.08 12.11
C PHE A 297 1.15 -12.91 12.05
N CYS A 298 0.39 -13.95 12.42
CA CYS A 298 -1.07 -13.85 12.51
C CYS A 298 -1.51 -12.79 13.54
N GLY A 299 -0.85 -12.73 14.71
CA GLY A 299 -1.11 -11.71 15.72
C GLY A 299 -0.84 -10.29 15.21
N LEU A 300 0.26 -10.08 14.49
CA LEU A 300 0.58 -8.80 13.84
C LEU A 300 -0.43 -8.45 12.75
N PHE A 301 -0.87 -9.42 11.96
CA PHE A 301 -1.87 -9.24 10.91
C PHE A 301 -3.22 -8.82 11.50
N ILE A 302 -3.66 -9.50 12.58
CA ILE A 302 -4.88 -9.13 13.33
C ILE A 302 -4.73 -7.70 13.90
N CYS A 303 -3.61 -7.39 14.56
CA CYS A 303 -3.38 -6.04 15.11
C CYS A 303 -3.35 -4.95 14.04
N GLY A 304 -2.80 -5.25 12.86
CA GLY A 304 -2.79 -4.34 11.71
C GLY A 304 -4.20 -4.12 11.13
N ALA A 305 -4.96 -5.21 10.97
CA ALA A 305 -6.34 -5.16 10.48
C ALA A 305 -7.28 -4.41 11.43
N VAL A 306 -7.03 -4.44 12.75
CA VAL A 306 -7.79 -3.64 13.75
C VAL A 306 -7.60 -2.14 13.53
N ARG A 307 -6.42 -1.72 13.03
CA ARG A 307 -6.07 -0.30 12.83
C ARG A 307 -6.42 0.25 11.44
N ALA A 308 -6.78 -0.60 10.48
CA ALA A 308 -7.16 -0.17 9.15
C ALA A 308 -8.66 0.22 9.11
N GLU A 309 -8.98 1.45 8.74
CA GLU A 309 -10.36 1.90 8.53
C GLU A 309 -10.85 1.49 7.12
N GLY A 310 -11.96 0.73 7.06
CA GLY A 310 -12.61 0.33 5.81
C GLY A 310 -13.15 -1.12 5.78
N ALA A 311 -14.42 -1.26 5.38
CA ALA A 311 -15.18 -2.48 5.06
C ALA A 311 -15.19 -3.66 6.06
N SER A 312 -16.09 -4.62 5.83
CA SER A 312 -16.46 -5.70 6.77
C SER A 312 -15.27 -6.56 7.19
N ARG A 313 -14.80 -6.33 8.43
CA ARG A 313 -13.59 -6.99 9.00
C ARG A 313 -13.83 -8.44 9.47
N LEU A 314 -15.10 -8.83 9.61
CA LEU A 314 -15.52 -10.16 10.10
C LEU A 314 -14.93 -11.35 9.33
N PRO A 315 -14.97 -11.42 7.98
CA PRO A 315 -14.40 -12.55 7.24
C PRO A 315 -12.89 -12.65 7.39
N VAL A 316 -12.16 -11.54 7.45
CA VAL A 316 -10.70 -11.54 7.59
C VAL A 316 -10.28 -12.06 8.98
N TYR A 317 -10.96 -11.61 10.04
CA TYR A 317 -10.72 -12.17 11.37
C TYR A 317 -11.12 -13.64 11.45
N GLY A 318 -12.28 -14.01 10.90
CA GLY A 318 -12.76 -15.39 10.88
C GLY A 318 -11.77 -16.35 10.21
N VAL A 319 -11.26 -15.99 9.03
CA VAL A 319 -10.26 -16.79 8.30
C VAL A 319 -8.94 -16.84 9.05
N THR A 320 -8.47 -15.72 9.62
CA THR A 320 -7.18 -15.69 10.35
C THR A 320 -7.26 -16.51 11.64
N LEU A 321 -8.36 -16.41 12.39
CA LEU A 321 -8.61 -17.22 13.59
C LEU A 321 -8.75 -18.70 13.25
N LEU A 322 -9.48 -19.04 12.18
CA LEU A 322 -9.61 -20.43 11.71
C LEU A 322 -8.25 -21.01 11.31
N MET A 323 -7.45 -20.23 10.59
CA MET A 323 -6.11 -20.66 10.17
C MET A 323 -5.18 -20.84 11.38
N LEU A 324 -5.20 -19.90 12.33
CA LEU A 324 -4.43 -20.01 13.57
C LEU A 324 -4.89 -21.21 14.40
N PHE A 325 -6.19 -21.44 14.50
CA PHE A 325 -6.75 -22.62 15.14
C PHE A 325 -6.25 -23.90 14.47
N CYS A 326 -6.37 -24.04 13.15
CA CYS A 326 -5.93 -25.22 12.40
C CYS A 326 -4.43 -25.48 12.55
N VAL A 327 -3.58 -24.45 12.44
CA VAL A 327 -2.12 -24.60 12.56
C VAL A 327 -1.72 -24.94 13.98
N CYS A 328 -2.22 -24.21 14.99
CA CYS A 328 -1.97 -24.55 16.39
C CYS A 328 -2.44 -25.98 16.68
N TRP A 329 -3.64 -26.33 16.20
CA TRP A 329 -4.22 -27.64 16.41
C TRP A 329 -3.36 -28.76 15.83
N LEU A 330 -2.97 -28.66 14.55
CA LEU A 330 -2.17 -29.68 13.88
C LEU A 330 -0.75 -29.77 14.45
N VAL A 331 -0.08 -28.62 14.61
CA VAL A 331 1.32 -28.61 15.05
C VAL A 331 1.45 -29.02 16.50
N PHE A 332 0.66 -28.43 17.42
CA PHE A 332 0.75 -28.81 18.83
C PHE A 332 0.18 -30.21 19.07
N GLY A 333 -0.81 -30.65 18.30
CA GLY A 333 -1.29 -32.03 18.33
C GLY A 333 -0.19 -33.04 17.96
N GLU A 334 0.55 -32.76 16.89
CA GLU A 334 1.68 -33.59 16.46
C GLU A 334 2.85 -33.55 17.45
N LEU A 335 3.24 -32.35 17.93
CA LEU A 335 4.31 -32.20 18.92
C LEU A 335 3.97 -32.87 20.25
N ARG A 336 2.70 -32.87 20.66
CA ARG A 336 2.25 -33.55 21.88
C ARG A 336 2.51 -35.06 21.82
N ARG A 337 2.31 -35.67 20.66
CA ARG A 337 2.34 -37.12 20.45
C ARG A 337 3.71 -37.65 20.00
N SER A 338 4.37 -36.92 19.11
CA SER A 338 5.55 -37.40 18.38
C SER A 338 6.86 -36.81 18.91
N ALA A 339 6.86 -35.56 19.38
CA ALA A 339 8.01 -34.95 20.05
C ALA A 339 7.95 -35.24 21.56
N VAL A 340 8.11 -36.51 21.93
CA VAL A 340 8.06 -36.96 23.32
C VAL A 340 9.45 -37.18 23.88
N ARG A 341 9.67 -36.76 25.13
CA ARG A 341 10.86 -37.13 25.88
C ARG A 341 10.66 -38.51 26.49
N LEU A 342 11.49 -39.46 26.10
CA LEU A 342 11.50 -40.83 26.62
C LEU A 342 12.65 -40.99 27.60
N ARG A 343 12.38 -41.65 28.72
CA ARG A 343 13.40 -42.08 29.67
C ARG A 343 13.11 -43.51 30.09
N ILE A 344 14.07 -44.38 29.85
CA ILE A 344 14.03 -45.80 30.17
C ILE A 344 15.00 -46.02 31.34
N ASP A 345 14.48 -46.54 32.44
CA ASP A 345 15.24 -46.75 33.67
C ASP A 345 14.70 -47.98 34.40
N GLY A 346 15.50 -49.05 34.50
CA GLY A 346 15.18 -50.24 35.29
C GLY A 346 13.82 -50.88 35.00
N GLY A 347 13.37 -50.92 33.75
CA GLY A 347 12.05 -51.47 33.36
C GLY A 347 10.87 -50.48 33.46
N THR A 348 11.12 -49.23 33.84
CA THR A 348 10.11 -48.16 33.77
C THR A 348 10.36 -47.22 32.58
N LEU A 349 9.31 -46.91 31.83
CA LEU A 349 9.31 -45.93 30.75
C LEU A 349 8.57 -44.65 31.20
N ALA A 350 9.31 -43.56 31.35
CA ALA A 350 8.74 -42.23 31.54
C ALA A 350 8.64 -41.51 30.19
N VAL A 351 7.44 -41.02 29.86
CA VAL A 351 7.13 -40.32 28.62
C VAL A 351 6.60 -38.93 28.95
N THR A 352 7.30 -37.89 28.50
CA THR A 352 6.89 -36.50 28.71
C THR A 352 6.55 -35.86 27.37
N SER A 353 5.34 -35.33 27.22
CA SER A 353 4.91 -34.68 25.97
C SER A 353 5.58 -33.33 25.72
N PHE A 354 5.37 -32.75 24.54
CA PHE A 354 5.82 -31.40 24.17
C PHE A 354 7.32 -31.16 24.38
N ALA A 355 8.15 -32.02 23.78
CA ALA A 355 9.59 -32.00 23.90
C ALA A 355 10.10 -32.00 25.37
N GLY A 356 9.34 -32.59 26.29
CA GLY A 356 9.72 -32.68 27.71
C GLY A 356 9.22 -31.54 28.60
N LEU A 357 8.37 -30.65 28.09
CA LEU A 357 7.73 -29.55 28.83
C LEU A 357 6.33 -29.90 29.35
N GLY A 358 5.72 -30.98 28.84
CA GLY A 358 4.37 -31.40 29.23
C GLY A 358 4.33 -32.32 30.44
N PHE A 359 3.20 -33.01 30.59
CA PHE A 359 3.00 -33.97 31.66
C PHE A 359 3.79 -35.26 31.43
N THR A 360 4.44 -35.74 32.49
CA THR A 360 5.16 -37.01 32.49
C THR A 360 4.21 -38.15 32.87
N ARG A 361 4.06 -39.13 31.98
CA ARG A 361 3.38 -40.40 32.28
C ARG A 361 4.43 -41.48 32.46
N ARG A 362 4.24 -42.34 33.46
CA ARG A 362 5.12 -43.48 33.73
C ARG A 362 4.39 -44.77 33.39
N TYR A 363 5.08 -45.66 32.71
CA TYR A 363 4.59 -46.96 32.31
C TYR A 363 5.60 -48.02 32.71
N ASP A 364 5.10 -49.18 33.14
CA ASP A 364 5.92 -50.38 33.20
C ASP A 364 6.13 -50.90 31.77
N LEU A 365 7.39 -51.15 31.39
CA LEU A 365 7.74 -51.69 30.07
C LEU A 365 7.10 -53.06 29.83
N LYS A 366 6.90 -53.87 30.88
CA LYS A 366 6.23 -55.17 30.78
C LYS A 366 4.74 -55.04 30.46
N SER A 367 4.15 -53.86 30.63
CA SER A 367 2.73 -53.63 30.35
C SER A 367 2.42 -53.37 28.87
N PHE A 368 3.44 -53.36 28.01
CA PHE A 368 3.28 -53.24 26.55
C PHE A 368 3.32 -54.62 25.89
N ASP A 369 2.38 -54.87 24.98
CA ASP A 369 2.20 -56.18 24.34
C ASP A 369 3.10 -56.35 23.11
N ALA A 370 3.45 -55.24 22.45
CA ALA A 370 4.16 -55.26 21.17
C ALA A 370 4.68 -53.88 20.75
N ILE A 371 5.65 -53.89 19.84
CA ILE A 371 6.05 -52.73 19.04
C ILE A 371 5.59 -52.94 17.59
N THR A 372 5.02 -51.90 16.97
CA THR A 372 4.70 -51.88 15.53
C THR A 372 5.35 -50.67 14.87
N SER A 373 5.71 -50.77 13.60
CA SER A 373 6.29 -49.65 12.84
C SER A 373 5.40 -49.16 11.70
N MET A 374 5.60 -47.90 11.32
CA MET A 374 5.04 -47.27 10.14
C MET A 374 6.12 -46.39 9.49
N ILE A 375 6.19 -46.37 8.16
CA ILE A 375 7.07 -45.46 7.44
C ILE A 375 6.25 -44.37 6.79
N LEU A 376 6.60 -43.12 7.09
CA LEU A 376 6.09 -41.93 6.44
C LEU A 376 7.09 -41.44 5.38
N VAL A 377 6.71 -41.53 4.11
CA VAL A 377 7.51 -40.99 3.00
C VAL A 377 7.07 -39.56 2.73
N SER A 378 8.02 -38.64 2.72
CA SER A 378 7.82 -37.22 2.41
C SER A 378 8.87 -36.74 1.41
N ARG A 379 8.71 -35.52 0.88
CA ARG A 379 9.76 -34.87 0.06
C ARG A 379 11.11 -34.74 0.77
N GLY A 380 11.12 -34.68 2.11
CA GLY A 380 12.34 -34.58 2.92
C GLY A 380 12.99 -35.92 3.25
N GLY A 381 12.41 -37.04 2.84
CA GLY A 381 12.89 -38.40 3.13
C GLY A 381 11.82 -39.30 3.72
N ALA A 382 12.21 -40.54 4.02
CA ALA A 382 11.37 -41.53 4.68
C ALA A 382 11.70 -41.61 6.18
N TYR A 383 10.69 -41.42 7.02
CA TYR A 383 10.84 -41.42 8.48
C TYR A 383 10.02 -42.56 9.09
N GLU A 384 10.63 -43.33 9.99
CA GLU A 384 9.95 -44.39 10.72
C GLU A 384 9.32 -43.85 12.02
N TYR A 385 8.08 -44.28 12.27
CA TYR A 385 7.42 -44.17 13.56
C TYR A 385 7.24 -45.56 14.15
N ARG A 386 7.68 -45.76 15.39
CA ARG A 386 7.38 -46.96 16.17
C ARG A 386 6.37 -46.68 17.25
N TYR A 387 5.46 -47.63 17.45
CA TYR A 387 4.37 -47.52 18.39
C TYR A 387 4.44 -48.63 19.40
N LEU A 388 4.48 -48.25 20.68
CA LEU A 388 4.27 -49.19 21.78
C LEU A 388 2.77 -49.44 21.95
N MET A 389 2.41 -50.72 21.88
CA MET A 389 1.04 -51.20 21.93
C MET A 389 0.71 -51.69 23.34
N LYS A 390 -0.45 -51.30 23.86
CA LYS A 390 -0.99 -51.82 25.12
C LYS A 390 -2.49 -52.07 24.98
N ALA A 391 -2.94 -53.28 25.29
CA ALA A 391 -4.30 -53.76 25.05
C ALA A 391 -4.77 -53.46 23.61
N GLY A 392 -3.89 -53.68 22.62
CA GLY A 392 -4.19 -53.44 21.20
C GLY A 392 -4.25 -51.96 20.77
N ARG A 393 -3.97 -51.00 21.67
CA ARG A 393 -3.99 -49.56 21.38
C ARG A 393 -2.57 -48.98 21.33
N ARG A 394 -2.34 -48.01 20.46
CA ARG A 394 -1.08 -47.23 20.40
C ARG A 394 -1.03 -46.24 21.55
N VAL A 395 -0.07 -46.42 22.47
CA VAL A 395 0.03 -45.59 23.67
C VAL A 395 1.20 -44.61 23.60
N VAL A 396 2.34 -45.05 23.10
CA VAL A 396 3.55 -44.23 22.97
C VAL A 396 4.05 -44.31 21.53
N ARG A 397 4.39 -43.16 20.94
CA ARG A 397 4.99 -43.03 19.61
C ARG A 397 6.46 -42.63 19.77
N VAL A 398 7.34 -43.31 19.05
CA VAL A 398 8.77 -43.02 18.94
C VAL A 398 9.01 -42.60 17.50
N SER A 399 9.51 -41.38 17.30
CA SER A 399 9.65 -40.77 15.98
C SER A 399 11.12 -40.63 15.58
N ALA A 400 11.50 -41.23 14.45
CA ALA A 400 12.82 -41.02 13.86
C ALA A 400 13.04 -39.59 13.35
N PHE A 401 11.97 -38.85 13.10
CA PHE A 401 12.03 -37.43 12.73
C PHE A 401 12.45 -36.59 13.95
N TYR A 402 11.72 -36.70 15.05
CA TYR A 402 11.96 -35.81 16.21
C TYR A 402 13.12 -36.24 17.12
N LEU A 403 13.61 -37.49 17.04
CA LEU A 403 14.60 -38.03 17.97
C LEU A 403 15.94 -38.31 17.28
N LYS A 404 17.02 -37.72 17.80
CA LYS A 404 18.38 -37.87 17.26
C LYS A 404 18.99 -39.23 17.57
N ASN A 405 18.69 -39.80 18.74
CA ASN A 405 19.17 -41.12 19.18
C ASN A 405 18.08 -42.20 19.02
N TYR A 406 17.30 -42.12 17.94
CA TYR A 406 16.19 -43.01 17.65
C TYR A 406 16.58 -44.49 17.69
N ASP A 407 17.69 -44.88 17.05
CA ASP A 407 18.12 -46.29 16.97
C ASP A 407 18.46 -46.85 18.35
N GLY A 408 19.23 -46.13 19.16
CA GLY A 408 19.56 -46.56 20.53
C GLY A 408 18.34 -46.64 21.46
N LEU A 409 17.33 -45.79 21.26
CA LEU A 409 16.05 -45.93 21.96
C LEU A 409 15.30 -47.18 21.51
N CYS A 410 15.32 -47.47 20.22
CA CYS A 410 14.66 -48.65 19.66
C CYS A 410 15.31 -49.95 20.15
N GLU A 411 16.63 -50.00 20.24
CA GLU A 411 17.37 -51.13 20.81
C GLU A 411 16.96 -51.36 22.26
N ALA A 412 17.03 -50.32 23.10
CA ALA A 412 16.63 -50.40 24.51
C ALA A 412 15.15 -50.81 24.71
N LEU A 413 14.26 -50.42 23.80
CA LEU A 413 12.85 -50.84 23.83
C LEU A 413 12.66 -52.29 23.35
N SER A 414 13.48 -52.75 22.41
CA SER A 414 13.38 -54.10 21.83
C SER A 414 13.84 -55.18 22.81
N GLU A 415 14.68 -54.85 23.80
CA GLU A 415 15.04 -55.75 24.91
C GLU A 415 13.81 -56.15 25.76
N HIS A 416 12.77 -55.33 25.77
CA HIS A 416 11.61 -55.53 26.64
C HIS A 416 10.31 -55.85 25.89
N CYS A 417 10.23 -55.63 24.59
CA CYS A 417 8.99 -55.73 23.82
C CYS A 417 9.21 -56.40 22.46
N VAL A 418 8.30 -57.28 22.07
CA VAL A 418 8.37 -58.00 20.79
C VAL A 418 7.91 -57.11 19.63
N TYR A 419 8.73 -57.04 18.58
CA TYR A 419 8.39 -56.34 17.35
C TYR A 419 7.46 -57.18 16.46
N LYS A 420 6.25 -56.67 16.16
CA LYS A 420 5.21 -57.36 15.35
C LYS A 420 5.19 -56.93 13.88
N GLY A 421 6.21 -56.22 13.42
CA GLY A 421 6.34 -55.82 12.01
C GLY A 421 5.68 -54.48 11.66
N ARG A 422 5.63 -54.22 10.35
CA ARG A 422 5.18 -52.96 9.76
C ARG A 422 3.69 -52.99 9.49
N ARG A 423 3.00 -51.88 9.79
CA ARG A 423 1.61 -51.65 9.40
C ARG A 423 1.50 -50.63 8.25
N PRO A 424 0.53 -50.78 7.33
CA PRO A 424 0.30 -49.81 6.28
C PRO A 424 -0.20 -48.48 6.87
N MET A 425 0.11 -47.38 6.19
CA MET A 425 -0.34 -46.06 6.60
C MET A 425 -1.84 -45.90 6.41
N ASN A 426 -2.53 -45.39 7.43
CA ASN A 426 -3.95 -45.06 7.37
C ASN A 426 -4.15 -43.62 7.86
N LEU A 427 -4.34 -42.69 6.92
CA LEU A 427 -4.50 -41.26 7.19
C LEU A 427 -5.62 -40.95 8.19
N TRP A 428 -6.75 -41.67 8.12
CA TRP A 428 -7.87 -41.45 9.02
C TRP A 428 -7.54 -41.86 10.45
N LEU A 429 -6.80 -42.96 10.62
CA LEU A 429 -6.32 -43.40 11.92
C LEU A 429 -5.31 -42.41 12.50
N GLU A 430 -4.37 -41.92 11.69
CA GLU A 430 -3.39 -40.91 12.08
C GLU A 430 -4.08 -39.60 12.51
N MET A 431 -5.06 -39.14 11.74
CA MET A 431 -5.83 -37.94 12.07
C MET A 431 -6.62 -38.13 13.39
N LYS A 432 -7.30 -39.27 13.57
CA LYS A 432 -7.95 -39.63 14.83
C LYS A 432 -7.01 -39.68 16.02
N GLU A 433 -5.77 -40.09 15.80
CA GLU A 433 -4.75 -40.18 16.84
C GLU A 433 -4.21 -38.81 17.27
N ILE A 434 -4.18 -37.82 16.38
CA ILE A 434 -3.90 -36.43 16.75
C ILE A 434 -4.97 -35.92 17.74
N PHE A 435 -6.22 -36.36 17.60
CA PHE A 435 -7.36 -35.91 18.42
C PHE A 435 -7.57 -36.69 19.74
N ARG A 436 -6.77 -37.72 20.01
CA ARG A 436 -6.93 -38.62 21.18
C ARG A 436 -5.70 -38.56 22.07
#